data_AF-A0A0H3Q391-F1
#
_entry.id   AF-A0A0H3Q391-F1
#
_cell.length_a   1.000
_cell.length_b   1.000
_cell.length_c   1.000
_cell.angle_alpha   90.00
_cell.angle_beta   90.00
_cell.angle_gamma   90.00
#
_symmetry.space_group_name_H-M   'P 1'
#
loop_
_entity.id
_entity.type
_entity.pdbx_description
1 polymer ?
#
loop_
_entity_poly.entity_id
_entity_poly.type
_entity_poly.pdbx_seq_one_letter_code
_entity_poly.pdbx_strand_id
1 'polypeptide(L)'
;MGFDANGDTIQATKAAAAVRKITIEANQTADFEDNDFSGKRSLMESVEAKTKDIMPVAFEFKCIPFEGLKERPFKLRLSIITGDRPVLVLRIIQLEAVQEEMANEFRDLLVEKFKDSKVETFIGTFTA
;
A
#
# COMPACT_ATOMS: atom_id res chain seq x y z
N MET A 1 -8.32 -6.32 2.44
CA MET A 1 -8.29 -6.61 3.90
C MET A 1 -7.15 -5.82 4.52
N GLY A 2 -7.16 -5.53 5.83
CA GLY A 2 -6.02 -4.92 6.52
C GLY A 2 -5.12 -5.99 7.14
N PHE A 3 -3.90 -5.63 7.49
CA PHE A 3 -2.94 -6.49 8.21
C PHE A 3 -2.31 -5.71 9.33
N ASP A 4 -2.11 -6.36 10.48
CA ASP A 4 -1.38 -5.79 11.60
C ASP A 4 0.15 -6.04 11.51
N ALA A 5 0.89 -5.58 12.51
CA ALA A 5 2.35 -5.74 12.58
C ALA A 5 2.82 -7.21 12.62
N ASN A 6 1.98 -8.14 13.08
CA ASN A 6 2.28 -9.57 13.11
C ASN A 6 1.90 -10.27 11.79
N GLY A 7 1.22 -9.56 10.88
CA GLY A 7 0.69 -10.10 9.64
C GLY A 7 -0.70 -10.70 9.80
N ASP A 8 -1.36 -10.52 10.94
CA ASP A 8 -2.71 -11.01 11.18
C ASP A 8 -3.74 -10.18 10.42
N THR A 9 -4.74 -10.87 9.86
CA THR A 9 -5.75 -10.20 9.05
C THR A 9 -6.72 -9.39 9.90
N ILE A 10 -6.97 -8.15 9.48
CA ILE A 10 -7.96 -7.25 10.05
C ILE A 10 -9.11 -7.11 9.06
N GLN A 11 -10.34 -7.33 9.55
CA GLN A 11 -11.55 -7.06 8.76
C GLN A 11 -11.59 -5.61 8.29
N ALA A 12 -12.07 -5.38 7.06
CA ALA A 12 -12.04 -4.07 6.43
C ALA A 12 -12.77 -2.98 7.26
N THR A 13 -13.88 -3.31 7.90
CA THR A 13 -14.64 -2.39 8.77
C THR A 13 -13.82 -1.96 9.99
N LYS A 14 -13.10 -2.89 10.63
CA LYS A 14 -12.21 -2.62 11.76
C LYS A 14 -10.99 -1.79 11.33
N ALA A 15 -10.38 -2.14 10.21
CA ALA A 15 -9.25 -1.41 9.66
C ALA A 15 -9.64 0.04 9.30
N ALA A 16 -10.82 0.25 8.70
CA ALA A 16 -11.35 1.58 8.41
C ALA A 16 -11.63 2.40 9.68
N ALA A 17 -12.18 1.77 10.73
CA ALA A 17 -12.37 2.42 12.02
C ALA A 17 -11.05 2.85 12.66
N ALA A 18 -10.01 2.00 12.59
CA ALA A 18 -8.67 2.32 13.08
C ALA A 18 -8.06 3.51 12.32
N VAL A 19 -8.15 3.56 10.98
CA VAL A 19 -7.65 4.69 10.18
C VAL A 19 -8.37 6.01 10.53
N ARG A 20 -9.68 5.96 10.77
CA ARG A 20 -10.43 7.15 11.23
C ARG A 20 -9.94 7.63 12.59
N LYS A 21 -9.67 6.73 13.52
CA LYS A 21 -9.09 7.08 14.84
C LYS A 21 -7.72 7.72 14.70
N ILE A 22 -6.84 7.15 13.86
CA ILE A 22 -5.54 7.77 13.55
C ILE A 22 -5.77 9.20 13.09
N THR A 23 -6.61 9.42 12.08
CA THR A 23 -6.87 10.76 11.51
C THR A 23 -7.37 11.76 12.56
N ILE A 24 -8.23 11.33 13.47
CA ILE A 24 -8.75 12.17 14.58
C ILE A 24 -7.62 12.56 15.54
N GLU A 25 -6.82 11.59 15.99
CA GLU A 25 -5.71 11.87 16.91
C GLU A 25 -4.62 12.71 16.26
N ALA A 26 -4.38 12.48 14.97
CA ALA A 26 -3.39 13.21 14.19
C ALA A 26 -3.78 14.69 14.08
N ASN A 27 -5.07 15.01 13.87
CA ASN A 27 -5.59 16.37 13.92
C ASN A 27 -5.54 16.97 15.33
N GLN A 28 -5.93 16.23 16.37
CA GLN A 28 -5.83 16.70 17.75
C GLN A 28 -4.39 17.06 18.10
N THR A 29 -3.43 16.21 17.73
CA THR A 29 -2.01 16.43 18.03
C THR A 29 -1.49 17.68 17.32
N ALA A 30 -1.86 17.89 16.05
CA ALA A 30 -1.53 19.13 15.33
C ALA A 30 -2.05 20.39 16.04
N ASP A 31 -3.24 20.32 16.66
CA ASP A 31 -3.78 21.43 17.47
C ASP A 31 -2.98 21.65 18.79
N PHE A 32 -2.31 20.61 19.32
CA PHE A 32 -1.49 20.68 20.55
C PHE A 32 -0.01 21.01 20.31
N GLU A 33 0.57 20.71 19.13
CA GLU A 33 2.00 20.97 18.86
C GLU A 33 2.36 22.46 18.85
N ASP A 34 1.37 23.36 18.75
CA ASP A 34 1.54 24.82 18.86
C ASP A 34 1.87 25.29 20.30
N ASN A 35 1.84 24.39 21.31
CA ASN A 35 2.05 24.75 22.72
C ASN A 35 3.10 23.94 23.52
N ASP A 36 3.63 22.80 23.03
CA ASP A 36 4.59 22.03 23.85
C ASP A 36 5.54 21.12 23.03
N PHE A 37 6.85 21.26 23.28
CA PHE A 37 7.95 20.62 22.54
C PHE A 37 8.82 19.77 23.49
N SER A 38 8.22 18.88 24.28
CA SER A 38 9.01 17.92 25.07
C SER A 38 8.45 16.50 25.01
N GLY A 39 9.20 15.60 24.36
CA GLY A 39 9.03 14.14 24.44
C GLY A 39 7.85 13.53 23.68
N LYS A 40 7.86 13.56 22.33
CA LYS A 40 6.78 12.97 21.53
C LYS A 40 7.05 11.48 21.20
N ARG A 41 6.20 10.59 21.70
CA ARG A 41 5.99 9.24 21.12
C ARG A 41 5.47 9.39 19.69
N SER A 42 5.71 8.41 18.81
CA SER A 42 5.15 8.48 17.46
C SER A 42 3.62 8.52 17.49
N LEU A 43 2.98 9.10 16.47
CA LEU A 43 1.52 9.12 16.36
C LEU A 43 0.93 7.71 16.39
N MET A 44 1.60 6.75 15.75
CA MET A 44 1.18 5.35 15.73
C MET A 44 1.20 4.75 17.15
N GLU A 45 2.31 4.91 17.88
CA GLU A 45 2.43 4.44 19.27
C GLU A 45 1.46 5.16 20.22
N SER A 46 1.17 6.44 19.97
CA SER A 46 0.21 7.21 20.76
C SER A 46 -1.21 6.68 20.57
N VAL A 47 -1.59 6.40 19.31
CA VAL A 47 -2.89 5.79 18.98
C VAL A 47 -2.96 4.37 19.56
N GLU A 48 -1.91 3.56 19.46
CA GLU A 48 -1.85 2.21 20.03
C GLU A 48 -1.91 2.20 21.56
N ALA A 49 -1.24 3.16 22.23
CA ALA A 49 -1.27 3.26 23.68
C ALA A 49 -2.64 3.75 24.19
N LYS A 50 -3.32 4.63 23.44
CA LYS A 50 -4.67 5.13 23.78
C LYS A 50 -5.76 4.15 23.38
N THR A 51 -5.53 3.35 22.34
CA THR A 51 -6.52 2.49 21.72
C THR A 51 -6.10 1.03 21.84
N LYS A 52 -6.87 0.23 22.58
CA LYS A 52 -6.70 -1.25 22.66
C LYS A 52 -6.99 -1.98 21.33
N ASP A 53 -7.10 -1.26 20.21
CA ASP A 53 -7.45 -1.83 18.91
C ASP A 53 -6.20 -2.21 18.12
N ILE A 54 -6.31 -3.30 17.37
CA ILE A 54 -5.28 -3.76 16.44
C ILE A 54 -5.18 -2.78 15.26
N MET A 55 -3.98 -2.30 14.99
CA MET A 55 -3.72 -1.23 14.02
C MET A 55 -3.26 -1.79 12.67
N PRO A 56 -3.84 -1.36 11.55
CA PRO A 56 -3.41 -1.79 10.23
C PRO A 56 -2.07 -1.13 9.87
N VAL A 57 -1.06 -1.94 9.58
CA VAL A 57 0.23 -1.50 9.00
C VAL A 57 0.26 -1.68 7.48
N ALA A 58 -0.62 -2.53 6.95
CA ALA A 58 -0.76 -2.75 5.52
C ALA A 58 -2.19 -3.06 5.11
N PHE A 59 -2.47 -2.90 3.82
CA PHE A 59 -3.71 -3.29 3.16
C PHE A 59 -3.40 -4.16 1.95
N GLU A 60 -4.31 -5.05 1.60
CA GLU A 60 -4.26 -5.78 0.34
C GLU A 60 -5.57 -5.61 -0.41
N PHE A 61 -5.45 -5.33 -1.70
CA PHE A 61 -6.52 -5.37 -2.67
C PHE A 61 -6.14 -6.29 -3.82
N LYS A 62 -7.14 -6.86 -4.48
CA LYS A 62 -6.96 -7.67 -5.70
C LYS A 62 -7.59 -6.92 -6.86
N CYS A 63 -6.91 -6.92 -7.99
CA CYS A 63 -7.46 -6.40 -9.23
C CYS A 63 -6.81 -7.06 -10.44
N ILE A 64 -7.44 -6.88 -11.60
CA ILE A 64 -6.84 -7.10 -12.90
C ILE A 64 -6.17 -5.78 -13.30
N PRO A 65 -4.83 -5.69 -13.33
CA PRO A 65 -4.16 -4.40 -13.52
C PRO A 65 -4.22 -3.90 -14.97
N PHE A 66 -4.25 -4.83 -15.94
CA PHE A 66 -4.43 -4.53 -17.37
C PHE A 66 -5.29 -5.62 -18.01
N GLU A 67 -6.01 -5.25 -19.06
CA GLU A 67 -6.81 -6.21 -19.84
C GLU A 67 -5.92 -7.31 -20.41
N GLY A 68 -6.40 -8.56 -20.34
CA GLY A 68 -5.66 -9.74 -20.78
C GLY A 68 -4.66 -10.30 -19.76
N LEU A 69 -4.35 -9.57 -18.69
CA LEU A 69 -3.56 -10.10 -17.58
C LEU A 69 -4.44 -10.75 -16.50
N LYS A 70 -3.83 -11.59 -15.68
CA LYS A 70 -4.47 -12.26 -14.54
C LYS A 70 -4.71 -11.29 -13.37
N GLU A 71 -5.76 -11.59 -12.61
CA GLU A 71 -6.00 -10.93 -11.31
C GLU A 71 -4.84 -11.23 -10.35
N ARG A 72 -4.37 -10.21 -9.63
CA ARG A 72 -3.30 -10.35 -8.63
C ARG A 72 -3.50 -9.46 -7.41
N PRO A 73 -2.98 -9.85 -6.24
CA PRO A 73 -2.99 -9.02 -5.03
C PRO A 73 -1.89 -7.95 -5.07
N PHE A 74 -2.21 -6.77 -4.56
CA PHE A 74 -1.28 -5.67 -4.32
C PHE A 74 -1.29 -5.34 -2.83
N LYS A 75 -0.13 -5.49 -2.19
CA LYS A 75 0.06 -5.08 -0.79
C LYS A 75 0.51 -3.62 -0.73
N LEU A 76 -0.19 -2.84 0.08
CA LEU A 76 0.03 -1.42 0.33
C LEU A 76 0.47 -1.25 1.77
N ARG A 77 1.67 -0.74 2.01
CA ARG A 77 2.10 -0.31 3.35
C ARG A 77 1.44 1.01 3.69
N LEU A 78 0.86 1.11 4.88
CA LEU A 78 0.43 2.38 5.47
C LEU A 78 1.65 3.11 6.04
N SER A 79 1.78 4.38 5.73
CA SER A 79 2.83 5.25 6.25
C SER A 79 2.22 6.56 6.71
N ILE A 80 2.74 7.12 7.79
CA ILE A 80 2.35 8.43 8.29
C ILE A 80 3.52 9.36 8.02
N ILE A 81 3.29 10.40 7.21
CA ILE A 81 4.25 11.48 7.01
C ILE A 81 3.92 12.56 8.04
N THR A 82 4.84 12.77 8.96
CA THR A 82 4.73 13.82 9.99
C THR A 82 5.19 15.17 9.43
N GLY A 83 4.34 16.17 9.54
CA GLY A 83 4.58 17.59 9.25
C GLY A 83 3.52 18.41 10.01
N ASP A 84 3.28 19.68 9.66
CA ASP A 84 2.27 20.53 10.33
C ASP A 84 0.89 19.86 10.46
N ARG A 85 0.52 19.05 9.46
CA ARG A 85 -0.58 18.10 9.57
C ARG A 85 -0.11 16.73 9.11
N PRO A 86 -0.27 15.69 9.95
CA PRO A 86 0.11 14.33 9.59
C PRO A 86 -0.72 13.81 8.41
N VAL A 87 -0.02 13.28 7.40
CA VAL A 87 -0.63 12.73 6.19
C VAL A 87 -0.48 11.21 6.16
N LEU A 88 -1.60 10.51 5.98
CA LEU A 88 -1.63 9.07 5.76
C LEU A 88 -1.35 8.78 4.28
N VAL A 89 -0.35 7.96 4.00
CA VAL A 89 0.07 7.59 2.64
C VAL A 89 0.11 6.08 2.51
N LEU A 90 -0.45 5.57 1.42
CA LEU A 90 -0.35 4.17 1.03
C LEU A 90 0.74 4.01 -0.03
N ARG A 91 1.62 3.03 0.13
CA ARG A 91 2.67 2.71 -0.86
C ARG A 91 2.64 1.24 -1.21
N ILE A 92 2.63 0.94 -2.51
CA ILE A 92 2.73 -0.44 -3.00
C ILE A 92 4.08 -1.01 -2.57
N ILE A 93 4.04 -2.20 -2.00
CA ILE A 93 5.23 -2.96 -1.62
C ILE A 93 5.72 -3.71 -2.86
N GLN A 94 7.01 -3.60 -3.17
CA GLN A 94 7.66 -4.33 -4.28
C GLN A 94 7.00 -4.08 -5.65
N LEU A 95 6.68 -2.82 -5.95
CA LEU A 95 6.02 -2.47 -7.21
C LEU A 95 6.83 -2.92 -8.43
N GLU A 96 8.16 -2.78 -8.37
CA GLU A 96 9.08 -3.14 -9.45
C GLU A 96 9.03 -4.63 -9.75
N ALA A 97 9.01 -5.48 -8.72
CA ALA A 97 8.90 -6.93 -8.88
C ALA A 97 7.54 -7.31 -9.50
N VAL A 98 6.46 -6.67 -9.03
CA VAL A 98 5.13 -6.89 -9.64
C VAL A 98 5.13 -6.47 -11.10
N GLN A 99 5.71 -5.31 -11.44
CA GLN A 99 5.84 -4.84 -12.82
C GLN A 99 6.61 -5.81 -13.72
N GLU A 100 7.70 -6.38 -13.21
CA GLU A 100 8.48 -7.39 -13.93
C GLU A 100 7.67 -8.67 -14.18
N GLU A 101 6.92 -9.16 -13.17
CA GLU A 101 6.00 -10.29 -13.34
C GLU A 101 4.94 -9.99 -14.41
N MET A 102 4.36 -8.78 -14.41
CA MET A 102 3.38 -8.38 -15.44
C MET A 102 4.00 -8.35 -16.83
N ALA A 103 5.22 -7.85 -16.97
CA ALA A 103 5.93 -7.80 -18.23
C ALA A 103 6.23 -9.20 -18.76
N ASN A 104 6.71 -10.10 -17.90
CA ASN A 104 6.94 -11.50 -18.25
C ASN A 104 5.64 -12.20 -18.67
N GLU A 105 4.54 -12.01 -17.93
CA GLU A 105 3.24 -12.56 -18.30
C GLU A 105 2.77 -12.04 -19.66
N PHE A 106 2.88 -10.74 -19.89
CA PHE A 106 2.53 -10.13 -21.17
C PHE A 106 3.37 -10.69 -22.32
N ARG A 107 4.69 -10.88 -22.12
CA ARG A 107 5.58 -11.53 -23.09
C ARG A 107 5.03 -12.89 -23.51
N ASP A 108 4.72 -13.72 -22.52
CA ASP A 108 4.40 -15.11 -22.74
C ASP A 108 3.06 -15.24 -23.47
N LEU A 109 2.10 -14.35 -23.14
CA LEU A 109 0.85 -14.20 -23.87
C LEU A 109 1.07 -13.79 -25.32
N LEU A 110 1.94 -12.81 -25.59
CA LEU A 110 2.25 -12.40 -26.96
C LEU A 110 2.91 -13.54 -27.75
N VAL A 111 3.96 -14.16 -27.19
CA VAL A 111 4.66 -15.29 -27.82
C VAL A 111 3.68 -16.40 -28.15
N GLU A 112 2.78 -16.74 -27.22
CA GLU A 112 1.74 -17.75 -27.44
C GLU A 112 0.81 -17.39 -28.60
N LYS A 113 0.34 -16.14 -28.68
CA LYS A 113 -0.55 -15.67 -29.74
C LYS A 113 0.14 -15.56 -31.10
N PHE A 114 1.46 -15.36 -31.12
CA PHE A 114 2.26 -15.20 -32.34
C PHE A 114 3.01 -16.47 -32.76
N LYS A 115 2.80 -17.63 -32.11
CA LYS A 115 3.48 -18.91 -32.41
C LYS A 115 3.48 -19.30 -33.89
N ASP A 116 2.42 -18.96 -34.63
CA ASP A 116 2.26 -19.27 -36.06
C ASP A 116 2.70 -18.11 -36.99
N SER A 117 3.27 -17.04 -36.44
CA SER A 117 3.71 -15.86 -37.18
C SER A 117 5.24 -15.74 -37.24
N LYS A 118 5.77 -15.03 -38.23
CA LYS A 118 7.21 -14.73 -38.36
C LYS A 118 7.67 -13.56 -37.47
N VAL A 119 6.86 -13.13 -36.50
CA VAL A 119 7.12 -11.94 -35.68
C VAL A 119 7.88 -12.33 -34.42
N GLU A 120 9.10 -11.81 -34.27
CA GLU A 120 9.88 -11.94 -33.03
C GLU A 120 9.38 -10.94 -31.98
N THR A 121 9.15 -11.42 -30.76
CA THR A 121 8.61 -10.60 -29.66
C THR A 121 9.72 -10.25 -28.67
N PHE A 122 9.92 -8.96 -28.40
CA PHE A 122 10.92 -8.46 -27.45
C PHE A 122 10.25 -7.60 -26.36
N ILE A 123 10.80 -7.63 -25.15
CA ILE A 123 10.43 -6.73 -24.06
C ILE A 123 11.63 -5.89 -23.67
N GLY A 124 11.43 -4.59 -23.58
CA GLY A 124 12.44 -3.65 -23.12
C GLY A 124 11.95 -2.22 -23.16
N THR A 125 12.75 -1.32 -22.61
CA THR A 125 12.57 0.12 -22.77
C THR A 125 13.36 0.55 -23.99
N PHE A 126 12.67 1.00 -25.04
CA PHE A 126 13.31 1.49 -26.26
C PHE A 126 13.38 3.02 -26.21
N THR A 127 14.59 3.56 -26.20
CA THR A 127 14.82 5.00 -26.39
C THR A 127 15.00 5.27 -27.88
N ALA A 128 14.28 6.26 -28.41
CA ALA A 128 14.44 6.73 -29.79
C ALA A 128 15.66 7.64 -29.95
#